data_AF-A0A6L2ZLS8-F1
#
_entry.id   AF-A0A6L2ZLS8-F1
#
_cell.length_a   1.000
_cell.length_b   1.000
_cell.length_c   1.000
_cell.angle_alpha   90.00
_cell.angle_beta   90.00
_cell.angle_gamma   90.00
#
_symmetry.space_group_name_H-M   'P 1'
#
loop_
_entity.id
_entity.type
_entity.pdbx_description
1 polymer ?
#
loop_
_entity_poly.entity_id
_entity_poly.type
_entity_poly.pdbx_seq_one_letter_code
_entity_poly.pdbx_strand_id
1 'polypeptide(L)' 'MKVFMTRLICTTHNKPATKIDMEALAQDVATYPDDYQYERAQRFGVSAQGIRHALKRLRVSRKKNTSASQS' A
#
# COMPACT_ATOMS: atom_id res chain seq x y z
N MET A 1 37.26 26.76 -1.11
CA MET A 1 37.03 25.32 -0.86
C MET A 1 35.52 25.07 -0.83
N LYS A 2 35.04 24.05 -1.57
CA LYS A 2 33.63 23.65 -1.61
C LYS A 2 33.28 22.92 -0.30
N VAL A 3 32.47 23.53 0.56
CA VAL A 3 31.84 22.80 1.66
C VAL A 3 30.55 22.16 1.15
N PHE A 4 30.58 20.84 1.14
CA PHE A 4 29.53 19.90 0.74
C PHE A 4 28.24 20.11 1.54
N MET A 5 27.13 20.31 0.82
CA MET A 5 25.87 19.58 0.97
C MET A 5 25.48 19.09 2.39
N THR A 6 24.92 19.97 3.22
CA THR A 6 24.03 19.56 4.31
C THR A 6 22.59 19.76 3.88
N ARG A 7 22.09 18.78 3.12
CA ARG A 7 20.68 18.66 2.74
C ARG A 7 19.83 18.70 4.01
N LEU A 8 19.00 19.75 4.17
CA LEU A 8 18.01 19.81 5.24
C LEU A 8 17.19 18.51 5.23
N ILE A 9 17.14 17.86 6.39
CA ILE A 9 16.38 16.65 6.65
C ILE A 9 14.92 16.95 6.31
N CYS A 10 14.41 16.38 5.22
CA CYS A 10 12.99 16.37 4.94
C CYS A 10 12.33 15.58 6.07
N THR A 11 11.60 16.25 6.96
CA THR A 11 10.88 15.62 8.07
C THR A 11 9.92 14.58 7.50
N THR A 12 10.18 13.30 7.74
CA THR A 12 9.31 12.22 7.27
C THR A 12 8.04 12.25 8.10
N HIS A 13 6.94 12.70 7.50
CA HIS A 13 5.64 12.83 8.15
C HIS A 13 5.09 11.44 8.52
N ASN A 14 5.32 11.03 9.77
CA ASN A 14 4.93 9.74 10.30
C ASN A 14 3.49 9.78 10.87
N LYS A 15 2.51 10.20 10.05
CA LYS A 15 1.08 10.12 10.44
C LYS A 15 0.45 8.80 10.01
N PRO A 16 -0.36 8.17 10.89
CA PRO A 16 -1.12 6.96 10.57
C PRO A 16 -2.19 7.25 9.49
N ALA A 17 -2.86 6.20 8.98
CA ALA A 17 -3.91 6.37 7.99
C ALA A 17 -5.14 6.94 8.70
N THR A 18 -5.55 8.18 8.39
CA THR A 18 -6.72 8.79 9.03
C THR A 18 -8.04 8.25 8.49
N LYS A 19 -8.05 7.73 7.25
CA LYS A 19 -9.28 7.34 6.54
C LYS A 19 -9.47 5.84 6.32
N ILE A 20 -8.44 5.01 6.55
CA ILE A 20 -8.47 3.58 6.24
C ILE A 20 -8.13 2.83 7.52
N ASP A 21 -9.00 1.90 7.91
CA ASP A 21 -8.69 0.93 8.95
C ASP A 21 -7.71 -0.12 8.39
N MET A 22 -6.56 -0.23 9.06
CA MET A 22 -5.45 -1.07 8.63
C MET A 22 -5.73 -2.56 8.86
N GLU A 23 -6.50 -2.91 9.90
CA GLU A 23 -6.87 -4.29 10.19
C GLU A 23 -7.88 -4.80 9.17
N ALA A 24 -8.92 -4.01 8.88
CA ALA A 24 -9.91 -4.32 7.85
C ALA A 24 -9.26 -4.47 6.47
N LEU A 25 -8.28 -3.63 6.13
CA LEU A 25 -7.53 -3.75 4.87
C LEU A 25 -6.68 -5.02 4.83
N ALA A 26 -6.06 -5.41 5.94
CA ALA A 26 -5.28 -6.66 6.00
C ALA A 26 -6.17 -7.90 5.78
N GLN A 27 -7.38 -7.90 6.35
CA GLN A 27 -8.35 -8.97 6.14
C GLN A 27 -8.85 -9.04 4.68
N ASP A 28 -9.13 -7.89 4.06
CA ASP A 28 -9.52 -7.82 2.64
C ASP A 28 -8.40 -8.30 1.71
N VAL A 29 -7.14 -8.00 2.03
CA VAL A 29 -5.96 -8.52 1.32
C VAL A 29 -5.85 -10.05 1.44
N ALA A 30 -6.12 -10.61 2.62
CA ALA A 30 -6.09 -12.04 2.84
C ALA A 30 -7.23 -12.77 2.10
N THR A 31 -8.43 -12.17 2.10
CA THR A 31 -9.63 -12.76 1.51
C THR A 31 -9.57 -12.72 -0.01
N TYR A 32 -9.11 -11.59 -0.57
CA TYR A 32 -9.08 -11.36 -2.00
C TYR A 32 -7.68 -10.99 -2.47
N PRO A 33 -6.74 -11.93 -2.57
CA PRO A 33 -5.35 -11.60 -2.82
C PRO A 33 -5.07 -11.09 -4.24
N ASP A 34 -5.93 -11.42 -5.22
CA ASP A 34 -5.78 -11.06 -6.63
C ASP A 34 -6.49 -9.75 -7.03
N ASP A 35 -7.37 -9.22 -6.17
CA ASP A 35 -8.17 -8.03 -6.47
C ASP A 35 -7.31 -6.79 -6.69
N TYR A 36 -7.73 -5.99 -7.66
CA TYR A 36 -7.05 -4.76 -8.02
C TYR A 36 -7.29 -3.66 -6.97
N GLN A 37 -6.38 -2.69 -6.93
CA GLN A 37 -6.45 -1.58 -5.97
C GLN A 37 -7.73 -0.75 -6.12
N TYR A 38 -8.29 -0.63 -7.32
CA TYR A 38 -9.53 0.12 -7.56
C TYR A 38 -10.77 -0.58 -7.01
N GLU A 39 -10.82 -1.91 -7.04
CA GLU A 39 -11.94 -2.72 -6.51
C GLU A 39 -11.99 -2.61 -4.99
N ARG A 40 -10.83 -2.76 -4.35
CA ARG A 40 -10.67 -2.52 -2.91
C ARG A 40 -11.07 -1.10 -2.54
N ALA A 41 -10.62 -0.12 -3.32
CA ALA A 41 -10.93 1.29 -3.08
C ALA A 41 -12.45 1.55 -3.11
N GLN A 42 -13.21 0.87 -3.97
CA GLN A 42 -14.68 0.95 -3.99
C GLN A 42 -15.30 0.38 -2.71
N ARG A 43 -14.80 -0.74 -2.17
CA ARG A 43 -15.30 -1.33 -0.90
C ARG A 43 -15.10 -0.38 0.29
N PHE A 44 -13.93 0.26 0.34
CA PHE A 44 -13.57 1.17 1.42
C PHE A 44 -14.02 2.63 1.19
N GLY A 45 -14.61 2.95 0.02
CA GLY A 45 -15.02 4.32 -0.33
C GLY A 45 -13.85 5.31 -0.42
N VAL A 46 -12.65 4.85 -0.75
CA VAL A 46 -11.42 5.67 -0.83
C VAL A 46 -10.87 5.73 -2.24
N SER A 47 -9.81 6.50 -2.46
CA SER A 47 -9.10 6.49 -3.74
C SER A 47 -8.12 5.31 -3.83
N ALA A 48 -7.89 4.82 -5.04
CA ALA A 48 -6.91 3.76 -5.31
C ALA A 48 -5.49 4.15 -4.84
N GLN A 49 -5.13 5.43 -4.93
CA GLN A 49 -3.85 5.92 -4.43
C GLN A 49 -3.75 5.80 -2.90
N GLY A 50 -4.84 6.06 -2.18
CA GLY A 50 -4.92 5.85 -0.72
C GLY A 50 -4.65 4.39 -0.34
N ILE A 51 -5.30 3.45 -1.03
CA ILE A 51 -5.05 2.00 -0.86
C ILE A 51 -3.58 1.66 -1.12
N ARG A 52 -2.97 2.17 -2.20
CA ARG A 52 -1.54 1.96 -2.48
C ARG A 52 -0.64 2.41 -1.33
N HIS A 53 -0.92 3.57 -0.73
CA HIS A 53 -0.14 4.04 0.42
C HIS A 53 -0.36 3.19 1.68
N ALA A 54 -1.59 2.71 1.90
CA ALA A 54 -1.91 1.82 3.01
C ALA A 54 -1.21 0.45 2.87
N LEU A 55 -1.23 -0.15 1.67
CA LEU A 55 -0.51 -1.41 1.39
C LEU A 55 1.01 -1.28 1.62
N LYS A 56 1.61 -0.14 1.24
CA LYS A 56 3.02 0.14 1.51
C LYS A 56 3.33 0.20 3.01
N ARG A 57 2.41 0.70 3.83
CA ARG A 57 2.55 0.74 5.30
C ARG A 57 2.47 -0.65 5.90
N LEU A 58 1.57 -1.50 5.39
CA LEU A 58 1.47 -2.91 5.77
C LEU A 58 2.63 -3.78 5.27
N ARG A 59 3.52 -3.24 4.41
CA ARG A 59 4.61 -3.97 3.74
C ARG A 59 4.12 -5.21 2.96
N VAL A 60 2.89 -5.17 2.48
CA VAL A 60 2.31 -6.24 1.67
C VAL A 60 2.78 -6.04 0.22
N SER A 61 3.38 -7.09 -0.34
CA SER A 61 3.67 -7.21 -1.77
C SER A 61 3.25 -8.59 -2.23
N ARG A 62 2.45 -8.65 -3.29
CA ARG A 62 2.04 -9.93 -3.90
C ARG A 62 2.52 -9.97 -5.34
N LYS A 63 3.34 -10.97 -5.65
CA LYS A 63 3.69 -11.36 -7.01
C LYS A 63 2.68 -12.39 -7.49
N LYS A 64 2.17 -12.26 -8.71
CA LYS A 64 1.29 -13.29 -9.29
C LYS A 64 2.12 -14.55 -9.56
N ASN A 65 1.64 -15.70 -9.09
CA ASN A 65 2.25 -16.99 -9.33
C ASN A 65 1.68 -17.49 -10.66
N THR A 66 2.48 -17.45 -11.74
CA THR A 66 2.09 -18.02 -13.04
C THR A 66 2.29 -19.54 -13.05
N SER A 67 1.81 -20.26 -12.04
CA SER A 67 1.74 -21.72 -12.16
C SER A 67 0.73 -22.01 -13.27
N ALA A 68 1.21 -22.54 -14.40
CA ALA A 68 0.35 -22.97 -15.49
C ALA A 68 -0.76 -23.85 -14.93
N SER A 69 -2.01 -23.57 -15.30
CA SER A 69 -3.14 -24.44 -14.98
C SER A 69 -2.77 -25.87 -15.37
N GLN A 70 -2.75 -26.79 -14.41
CA GLN A 70 -2.72 -28.21 -14.74
C GLN A 70 -4.11 -28.54 -15.27
N SER A 71 -4.19 -28.77 -16.57
CA SER A 71 -5.37 -29.23 -17.30
C SER A 71 -5.79 -30.63 -16.86
#